data_AF-A0A497RLB0-F1
#
_entry.id   AF-A0A497RLB0-F1
#
_cell.length_a   1.000
_cell.length_b   1.000
_cell.length_c   1.000
_cell.angle_alpha   90.00
_cell.angle_beta   90.00
_cell.angle_gamma   90.00
#
_symmetry.space_group_name_H-M   'P 1'
#
loop_
_entity.id
_entity.type
_entity.pdbx_description
1 polymer ?
#
loop_
_entity_poly.entity_id
_entity_poly.type
_entity_poly.pdbx_seq_one_letter_code
_entity_poly.pdbx_strand_id
1 'polypeptide(L)'
;MKDFERVVRDHRDTMFALGIGSGSLRGYAGLNAVLDCLRFLRDHVDFLFCGCSSPLITSESSKIVDGILFNHGHPKHLRWITNFLRRDVIKVAYAPSLILPSEFEKDLLIACAVVSCNDSLLREFKYDVDFSDLDFERVIIERKLFDRVPTEIEMFRDFLIDRFAIAGDFDSFVSRLREILK
;
A
#
# COMPACT_ATOMS: atom_id res chain seq x y z
N MET A 1 -24.32 5.45 6.39
CA MET A 1 -24.51 6.16 5.11
C MET A 1 -25.13 7.54 5.29
N LYS A 2 -26.29 7.69 5.96
CA LYS A 2 -26.89 9.02 6.23
C LYS A 2 -25.94 10.01 6.92
N ASP A 3 -25.01 9.51 7.73
CA ASP A 3 -24.01 10.34 8.40
C ASP A 3 -22.93 10.89 7.45
N PHE A 4 -22.57 10.17 6.38
CA PHE A 4 -21.54 10.63 5.44
C PHE A 4 -22.05 11.76 4.55
N GLU A 5 -23.24 11.59 3.97
CA GLU A 5 -23.89 12.65 3.19
C GLU A 5 -24.14 13.90 4.05
N ARG A 6 -24.45 13.71 5.34
CA ARG A 6 -24.55 14.82 6.29
C ARG A 6 -23.19 15.51 6.48
N VAL A 7 -22.12 14.77 6.75
CA VAL A 7 -20.77 15.34 6.94
C VAL A 7 -20.33 16.14 5.71
N VAL A 8 -20.48 15.58 4.50
CA VAL A 8 -20.11 16.29 3.26
C VAL A 8 -20.96 17.56 3.07
N ARG A 9 -22.26 17.50 3.36
CA ARG A 9 -23.15 18.66 3.25
C ARG A 9 -22.86 19.74 4.28
N ASP A 10 -22.53 19.35 5.51
CA ASP A 10 -22.35 20.28 6.62
C ASP A 10 -20.98 21.00 6.56
N HIS A 11 -20.06 20.52 5.71
CA HIS A 11 -18.71 21.06 5.52
C HIS A 11 -18.40 21.40 4.04
N ARG A 12 -19.36 21.98 3.31
CA ARG A 12 -19.22 22.34 1.88
C ARG A 12 -18.09 23.32 1.55
N ASP A 13 -17.55 24.00 2.55
CA ASP A 13 -16.38 24.88 2.45
C ASP A 13 -15.05 24.12 2.51
N THR A 14 -15.10 22.80 2.74
CA THR A 14 -13.93 21.92 2.85
C THR A 14 -13.82 21.01 1.64
N MET A 15 -12.62 20.88 1.08
CA MET A 15 -12.33 19.83 0.10
C MET A 15 -12.21 18.46 0.77
N PHE A 16 -12.99 17.49 0.31
CA PHE A 16 -12.97 16.11 0.80
C PHE A 16 -12.20 15.20 -0.15
N ALA A 17 -11.05 14.71 0.33
CA ALA A 17 -10.33 13.61 -0.28
C ALA A 17 -10.57 12.32 0.52
N LEU A 18 -10.97 11.24 -0.15
CA LEU A 18 -11.30 9.96 0.48
C LEU A 18 -10.55 8.81 -0.18
N GLY A 19 -9.80 8.05 0.61
CA GLY A 19 -9.14 6.82 0.18
C GLY A 19 -9.91 5.57 0.62
N ILE A 20 -10.16 4.66 -0.31
CA ILE A 20 -10.83 3.36 -0.04
C ILE A 20 -9.85 2.22 -0.27
N GLY A 21 -9.88 1.22 0.62
CA GLY A 21 -9.17 -0.05 0.47
C GLY A 21 -10.07 -1.23 0.84
N SER A 22 -9.66 -2.45 0.50
CA SER A 22 -10.46 -3.67 0.73
C SER A 22 -10.51 -4.12 2.20
N GLY A 23 -9.66 -3.58 3.07
CA GLY A 23 -9.59 -3.97 4.48
C GLY A 23 -9.29 -5.45 4.64
N SER A 24 -10.15 -6.18 5.36
CA SER A 24 -10.06 -7.64 5.53
C SER A 24 -10.68 -8.45 4.39
N LEU A 25 -11.37 -7.81 3.44
CA LEU A 25 -11.98 -8.52 2.32
C LEU A 25 -10.90 -9.04 1.35
N ARG A 26 -11.13 -10.23 0.80
CA ARG A 26 -10.18 -10.94 -0.07
C ARG A 26 -10.86 -11.44 -1.34
N GLY A 27 -10.04 -11.76 -2.34
CA GLY A 27 -10.49 -12.34 -3.61
C GLY A 27 -11.49 -11.48 -4.39
N TYR A 28 -12.27 -12.15 -5.23
CA TYR A 28 -13.22 -11.50 -6.14
C TYR A 28 -14.35 -10.76 -5.41
N ALA A 29 -14.80 -11.29 -4.27
CA ALA A 29 -15.80 -10.64 -3.43
C ALA A 29 -15.29 -9.30 -2.87
N GLY A 30 -14.05 -9.27 -2.37
CA GLY A 30 -13.42 -8.03 -1.90
C GLY A 30 -13.21 -7.01 -3.01
N LEU A 31 -12.80 -7.45 -4.19
CA LEU A 31 -12.69 -6.59 -5.37
C LEU A 31 -14.04 -5.93 -5.70
N ASN A 32 -15.11 -6.71 -5.85
CA ASN A 32 -16.42 -6.17 -6.21
C ASN A 32 -16.96 -5.22 -5.15
N ALA A 33 -16.83 -5.57 -3.86
CA ALA A 33 -17.26 -4.70 -2.77
C ALA A 33 -16.55 -3.34 -2.81
N VAL A 34 -15.24 -3.32 -3.09
CA VAL A 34 -14.49 -2.07 -3.26
C VAL A 34 -14.99 -1.30 -4.48
N LEU A 35 -15.14 -1.95 -5.64
CA LEU A 35 -15.59 -1.26 -6.86
C LEU A 35 -17.01 -0.68 -6.71
N ASP A 36 -17.91 -1.38 -6.06
CA ASP A 36 -19.27 -0.90 -5.80
C ASP A 36 -19.26 0.28 -4.83
N CYS A 37 -18.43 0.22 -3.79
CA CYS A 37 -18.21 1.34 -2.87
C CYS A 37 -17.64 2.57 -3.60
N LEU A 38 -16.66 2.39 -4.48
CA LEU A 38 -16.07 3.47 -5.25
C LEU A 38 -17.09 4.12 -6.20
N ARG A 39 -17.91 3.33 -6.89
CA ARG A 39 -18.98 3.84 -7.76
C ARG A 39 -20.00 4.65 -6.97
N PHE A 40 -20.39 4.16 -5.80
CA PHE A 40 -21.29 4.89 -4.91
C PHE A 40 -20.68 6.22 -4.46
N LEU A 41 -19.41 6.24 -4.05
CA LEU A 41 -18.79 7.44 -3.49
C LEU A 41 -18.34 8.48 -4.53
N ARG A 42 -18.23 8.11 -5.80
CA ARG A 42 -17.69 8.94 -6.89
C ARG A 42 -18.32 10.34 -6.97
N ASP A 43 -19.62 10.43 -6.72
CA ASP A 43 -20.38 11.68 -6.84
C ASP A 43 -20.58 12.39 -5.49
N HIS A 44 -19.94 11.91 -4.42
CA HIS A 44 -20.10 12.41 -3.05
C HIS A 44 -18.83 13.04 -2.46
N VAL A 45 -17.70 13.05 -3.17
CA VAL A 45 -16.43 13.62 -2.71
C VAL A 45 -15.72 14.37 -3.83
N ASP A 46 -14.86 15.33 -3.47
CA ASP A 46 -14.07 16.09 -4.45
C ASP A 46 -12.97 15.23 -5.08
N PHE A 47 -12.28 14.44 -4.24
CA PHE A 47 -11.26 13.50 -4.69
C PHE A 47 -11.47 12.12 -4.10
N LEU A 48 -11.63 11.13 -4.98
CA LEU A 48 -11.71 9.73 -4.60
C LEU A 48 -10.40 9.03 -4.95
N PHE A 49 -9.86 8.27 -4.00
CA PHE A 49 -8.65 7.48 -4.14
C PHE A 49 -8.92 6.01 -3.85
N CYS A 50 -8.20 5.12 -4.52
CA CYS A 50 -8.21 3.68 -4.21
C CYS A 50 -6.81 3.19 -3.83
N GLY A 51 -6.72 2.48 -2.70
CA GLY A 51 -5.55 1.69 -2.33
C GLY A 51 -5.43 0.46 -3.22
N CYS A 52 -4.30 0.33 -3.90
CA CYS A 52 -4.07 -0.73 -4.89
C CYS A 52 -2.71 -1.38 -4.68
N SER A 53 -2.71 -2.71 -4.72
CA SER A 53 -1.49 -3.53 -4.71
C SER A 53 -1.38 -4.44 -5.93
N SER A 54 -2.47 -4.73 -6.67
CA SER A 54 -2.44 -5.70 -7.76
C SER A 54 -2.97 -5.16 -9.09
N PRO A 55 -2.58 -5.76 -10.23
CA PRO A 55 -2.99 -5.31 -11.56
C PRO A 55 -4.51 -5.17 -11.75
N LEU A 56 -5.29 -6.11 -11.21
CA LEU A 56 -6.73 -6.15 -11.43
C LEU A 56 -7.45 -4.98 -10.75
N ILE A 57 -7.18 -4.73 -9.45
CA ILE A 57 -7.77 -3.60 -8.75
C ILE A 57 -7.28 -2.27 -9.34
N THR A 58 -6.01 -2.16 -9.72
CA THR A 58 -5.48 -0.97 -10.42
C THR A 58 -6.22 -0.69 -11.72
N SER A 59 -6.42 -1.72 -12.56
CA SER A 59 -7.15 -1.60 -13.83
C SER A 59 -8.58 -1.15 -13.63
N GLU A 60 -9.31 -1.78 -12.70
CA GLU A 60 -10.75 -1.51 -12.56
C GLU A 60 -11.04 -0.22 -11.78
N SER A 61 -10.31 0.04 -10.69
CA SER A 61 -10.50 1.26 -9.89
C SER A 61 -10.09 2.51 -10.64
N SER A 62 -9.02 2.47 -11.45
CA SER A 62 -8.55 3.64 -12.21
C SER A 62 -9.60 4.19 -13.18
N LYS A 63 -10.59 3.40 -13.60
CA LYS A 63 -11.71 3.88 -14.42
C LYS A 63 -12.66 4.81 -13.64
N ILE A 64 -12.63 4.77 -12.31
CA ILE A 64 -13.61 5.41 -11.41
C ILE A 64 -12.98 6.54 -10.59
N VAL A 65 -11.79 6.33 -10.03
CA VAL A 65 -11.21 7.19 -8.98
C VAL A 65 -10.24 8.24 -9.51
N ASP A 66 -10.14 9.39 -8.85
CA ASP A 66 -9.22 10.48 -9.23
C ASP A 66 -7.76 10.10 -9.04
N GLY A 67 -7.47 9.22 -8.08
CA GLY A 67 -6.12 8.77 -7.82
C GLY A 67 -5.98 7.36 -7.29
N ILE A 68 -4.78 6.82 -7.44
CA ILE A 68 -4.40 5.49 -6.96
C ILE A 68 -3.29 5.64 -5.93
N LEU A 69 -3.48 4.99 -4.78
CA LEU A 69 -2.49 4.86 -3.72
C LEU A 69 -1.82 3.49 -3.91
N PHE A 70 -0.64 3.47 -4.54
CA PHE A 70 0.13 2.27 -4.79
C PHE A 70 0.89 1.85 -3.54
N ASN A 71 0.68 0.63 -3.06
CA ASN A 71 1.42 0.07 -1.93
C ASN A 71 2.82 -0.43 -2.34
N HIS A 72 3.59 0.41 -3.01
CA HIS A 72 4.92 0.11 -3.53
C HIS A 72 5.84 1.32 -3.38
N GLY A 73 7.06 1.10 -2.89
CA GLY A 73 8.11 2.13 -2.82
C GLY A 73 9.21 1.95 -3.86
N HIS A 74 9.36 0.76 -4.45
CA HIS A 74 10.49 0.50 -5.34
C HIS A 74 10.20 0.95 -6.78
N PRO A 75 11.11 1.70 -7.45
CA PRO A 75 10.85 2.26 -8.78
C PRO A 75 10.46 1.24 -9.85
N LYS A 76 11.02 0.02 -9.80
CA LYS A 76 10.64 -1.04 -10.74
C LYS A 76 9.19 -1.52 -10.52
N HIS A 77 8.76 -1.62 -9.26
CA HIS A 77 7.39 -2.06 -8.93
C HIS A 77 6.38 -0.99 -9.34
N LEU A 78 6.70 0.28 -9.06
CA LEU A 78 5.89 1.42 -9.47
C LEU A 78 5.71 1.46 -11.00
N ARG A 79 6.80 1.35 -11.78
CA ARG A 79 6.71 1.30 -13.25
C ARG A 79 5.85 0.13 -13.73
N TRP A 80 6.00 -1.05 -13.13
CA TRP A 80 5.18 -2.22 -13.48
C TRP A 80 3.70 -1.98 -13.19
N ILE A 81 3.34 -1.58 -11.97
CA ILE A 81 1.93 -1.46 -11.57
C ILE A 81 1.22 -0.33 -12.31
N THR A 82 1.92 0.75 -12.66
CA THR A 82 1.33 1.87 -13.40
C THR A 82 0.91 1.51 -14.83
N ASN A 83 1.47 0.46 -15.43
CA ASN A 83 1.10 0.00 -16.77
C ASN A 83 -0.33 -0.56 -16.85
N PHE A 84 -0.95 -0.83 -15.70
CA PHE A 84 -2.32 -1.35 -15.63
C PHE A 84 -3.38 -0.26 -15.51
N LEU A 85 -2.98 1.00 -15.38
CA LEU A 85 -3.91 2.14 -15.36
C LEU A 85 -4.67 2.25 -16.69
N ARG A 86 -5.98 2.54 -16.62
CA ARG A 86 -6.85 2.66 -17.79
C ARG A 86 -7.09 4.10 -18.24
N ARG A 87 -6.70 5.06 -17.42
CA ARG A 87 -6.70 6.49 -17.71
C ARG A 87 -5.62 7.18 -16.89
N ASP A 88 -5.35 8.44 -17.21
CA ASP A 88 -4.51 9.26 -16.36
C ASP A 88 -5.25 9.61 -15.06
N VAL A 89 -4.56 9.40 -13.94
CA VAL A 89 -5.04 9.55 -12.56
C VAL A 89 -3.89 10.09 -11.72
N ILE A 90 -4.20 10.68 -10.57
CA ILE A 90 -3.20 11.02 -9.57
C ILE A 90 -2.52 9.72 -9.08
N LYS A 91 -1.19 9.70 -9.09
CA LYS A 91 -0.39 8.52 -8.69
C LYS A 91 0.32 8.85 -7.39
N VAL A 92 0.06 8.06 -6.35
CA VAL A 92 0.70 8.21 -5.05
C VAL A 92 1.39 6.91 -4.69
N ALA A 93 2.66 6.97 -4.32
CA ALA A 93 3.39 5.83 -3.76
C ALA A 93 3.26 5.83 -2.24
N TYR A 94 2.91 4.68 -1.67
CA TYR A 94 2.83 4.44 -0.23
C TYR A 94 3.74 3.27 0.11
N ALA A 95 4.72 3.48 0.98
CA ALA A 95 5.71 2.49 1.33
C ALA A 95 6.19 2.63 2.78
N PRO A 96 6.54 1.52 3.44
CA PRO A 96 7.32 1.54 4.67
C PRO A 96 8.57 2.40 4.48
N SER A 97 8.84 3.29 5.44
CA SER A 97 9.98 4.19 5.34
C SER A 97 10.58 4.47 6.72
N LEU A 98 11.92 4.46 6.79
CA LEU A 98 12.65 4.64 8.04
C LEU A 98 14.12 5.01 7.75
N ILE A 99 14.62 6.05 8.41
CA ILE A 99 16.07 6.32 8.43
C ILE A 99 16.72 5.34 9.41
N LEU A 100 17.79 4.67 8.98
CA LEU A 100 18.52 3.64 9.73
C LEU A 100 19.91 4.15 10.16
N PRO A 101 20.47 3.61 11.26
CA PRO A 101 19.88 2.63 12.18
C PRO A 101 18.75 3.24 13.03
N SER A 102 17.78 2.42 13.45
CA SER A 102 16.64 2.86 14.26
C SER A 102 16.09 1.71 15.12
N GLU A 103 15.54 2.05 16.30
CA GLU A 103 14.87 1.08 17.19
C GLU A 103 13.60 0.47 16.59
N PHE A 104 13.05 1.10 15.53
CA PHE A 104 11.86 0.67 14.82
C PHE A 104 12.15 -0.24 13.62
N GLU A 105 13.39 -0.73 13.48
CA GLU A 105 13.77 -1.57 12.34
C GLU A 105 12.92 -2.84 12.21
N LYS A 106 12.60 -3.51 13.33
CA LYS A 106 11.72 -4.69 13.30
C LYS A 106 10.30 -4.34 12.83
N ASP A 107 9.78 -3.16 13.18
CA ASP A 107 8.48 -2.69 12.71
C ASP A 107 8.50 -2.38 11.20
N LEU A 108 9.62 -1.83 10.71
CA LEU A 108 9.86 -1.68 9.27
C LEU A 108 9.84 -3.04 8.56
N LEU A 109 10.52 -4.05 9.10
CA LEU A 109 10.56 -5.39 8.51
C LEU A 109 9.18 -6.05 8.47
N ILE A 110 8.39 -5.94 9.54
CA ILE A 110 6.99 -6.41 9.55
C ILE A 110 6.19 -5.70 8.47
N ALA A 111 6.30 -4.36 8.37
CA ALA A 111 5.57 -3.60 7.36
C ALA A 111 5.97 -4.00 5.93
N CYS A 112 7.26 -4.25 5.67
CA CYS A 112 7.73 -4.77 4.39
C CYS A 112 7.17 -6.17 4.11
N ALA A 113 7.15 -7.06 5.10
CA ALA A 113 6.62 -8.41 4.97
C ALA A 113 5.12 -8.41 4.62
N VAL A 114 4.33 -7.51 5.23
CA VAL A 114 2.92 -7.32 4.87
C VAL A 114 2.76 -6.88 3.41
N VAL A 115 3.61 -5.94 2.96
CA VAL A 115 3.56 -5.45 1.56
C VAL A 115 3.99 -6.54 0.57
N SER A 116 4.91 -7.42 0.96
CA SER A 116 5.36 -8.52 0.09
C SER A 116 4.34 -9.64 -0.08
N CYS A 117 3.26 -9.69 0.72
CA CYS A 117 2.13 -10.61 0.53
C CYS A 117 1.26 -10.24 -0.69
N ASN A 118 1.88 -10.23 -1.87
CA ASN A 118 1.28 -9.83 -3.13
C ASN A 118 1.76 -10.75 -4.26
N ASP A 119 1.01 -11.82 -4.49
CA ASP A 119 1.35 -12.88 -5.44
C ASP A 119 1.59 -12.38 -6.87
N SER A 120 0.89 -11.31 -7.29
CA SER A 120 1.09 -10.76 -8.63
C SER A 120 2.47 -10.13 -8.78
N LEU A 121 2.91 -9.38 -7.76
CA LEU A 121 4.23 -8.75 -7.75
C LEU A 121 5.32 -9.79 -7.60
N LEU A 122 5.17 -10.73 -6.67
CA LEU A 122 6.18 -11.77 -6.42
C LEU A 122 6.43 -12.61 -7.68
N ARG A 123 5.36 -13.00 -8.39
CA ARG A 123 5.46 -13.75 -9.66
C ARG A 123 6.11 -12.94 -10.78
N GLU A 124 5.73 -11.66 -10.93
CA GLU A 124 6.31 -10.78 -11.95
C GLU A 124 7.83 -10.67 -11.80
N PHE A 125 8.29 -10.39 -10.58
CA PHE A 125 9.70 -10.12 -10.31
C PHE A 125 10.50 -11.37 -9.91
N LYS A 126 9.85 -12.55 -9.87
CA LYS A 126 10.44 -13.84 -9.49
C LYS A 126 11.11 -13.78 -8.11
N TYR A 127 10.42 -13.18 -7.16
CA TYR A 127 10.89 -13.10 -5.78
C TYR A 127 10.47 -14.36 -5.02
N ASP A 128 11.43 -15.00 -4.38
CA ASP A 128 11.23 -16.20 -3.56
C ASP A 128 11.07 -15.80 -2.09
N VAL A 129 9.99 -15.07 -1.81
CA VAL A 129 9.64 -14.58 -0.49
C VAL A 129 8.12 -14.48 -0.38
N ASP A 130 7.54 -15.23 0.54
CA ASP A 130 6.12 -15.14 0.82
C ASP A 130 5.88 -15.34 2.31
N PHE A 131 5.09 -14.42 2.88
CA PHE A 131 4.70 -14.41 4.29
C PHE A 131 3.18 -14.48 4.43
N SER A 132 2.47 -14.88 3.37
CA SER A 132 1.00 -14.94 3.33
C SER A 132 0.39 -15.84 4.40
N ASP A 133 1.14 -16.85 4.87
CA ASP A 133 0.74 -17.77 5.94
C ASP A 133 0.95 -17.21 7.36
N LEU A 134 1.61 -16.05 7.50
CA LEU A 134 1.83 -15.42 8.82
C LEU A 134 0.58 -14.73 9.36
N ASP A 135 0.33 -14.95 10.65
CA ASP A 135 -0.61 -14.13 11.42
C ASP A 135 0.07 -12.81 11.83
N PHE A 136 -0.07 -11.80 10.97
CA PHE A 136 0.54 -10.49 11.22
C PHE A 136 0.02 -9.78 12.47
N GLU A 137 -1.22 -10.03 12.89
CA GLU A 137 -1.75 -9.44 14.13
C GLU A 137 -0.97 -9.98 15.33
N ARG A 138 -0.79 -11.30 15.37
CA ARG A 138 0.05 -11.95 16.37
C ARG A 138 1.51 -11.50 16.30
N VAL A 139 2.10 -11.40 15.11
CA VAL A 139 3.48 -10.93 14.93
C VAL A 139 3.67 -9.53 15.50
N ILE A 140 2.73 -8.61 15.24
CA ILE A 140 2.79 -7.24 15.77
C ILE A 140 2.70 -7.23 17.31
N ILE A 141 1.84 -8.07 17.89
CA ILE A 141 1.71 -8.21 19.34
C ILE A 141 3.02 -8.75 19.96
N GLU A 142 3.58 -9.81 19.38
CA GLU A 142 4.81 -10.42 19.86
C GLU A 142 6.01 -9.45 19.77
N ARG A 143 6.09 -8.65 18.70
CA ARG A 143 7.07 -7.56 18.58
C ARG A 143 6.94 -6.55 19.71
N LYS A 144 5.73 -6.08 20.01
CA LYS A 144 5.51 -5.07 21.06
C LYS A 144 5.82 -5.58 22.47
N LEU A 145 5.49 -6.85 22.75
CA LEU A 145 5.62 -7.42 24.09
C LEU A 145 7.00 -8.01 24.37
N PHE A 146 7.64 -8.60 23.36
CA PHE A 146 8.85 -9.42 23.55
C PHE A 146 10.03 -8.94 22.71
N ASP A 147 9.87 -7.89 21.90
CA ASP A 147 10.87 -7.42 20.95
C ASP A 147 11.35 -8.54 20.00
N ARG A 148 10.39 -9.32 19.47
CA ARG A 148 10.67 -10.45 18.56
C ARG A 148 9.92 -10.32 17.25
N VAL A 149 10.56 -10.80 16.19
CA VAL A 149 9.93 -11.02 14.88
C VAL A 149 10.24 -12.45 14.42
N PRO A 150 9.40 -13.06 13.58
CA PRO A 150 9.69 -14.36 12.98
C PRO A 150 11.07 -14.40 12.32
N THR A 151 11.81 -15.48 12.55
CA THR A 151 13.16 -15.67 12.00
C THR A 151 13.17 -15.60 10.48
N GLU A 152 12.12 -16.09 9.82
CA GLU A 152 11.94 -15.96 8.37
C GLU A 152 11.95 -14.50 7.91
N ILE A 153 11.31 -13.56 8.63
CA ILE A 153 11.36 -12.13 8.29
C ILE A 153 12.79 -11.59 8.45
N GLU A 154 13.50 -11.98 9.51
CA GLU A 154 14.89 -11.56 9.74
C GLU A 154 15.84 -12.09 8.67
N MET A 155 15.66 -13.33 8.22
CA MET A 155 16.47 -13.92 7.15
C MET A 155 16.36 -13.15 5.83
N PHE A 156 15.21 -12.54 5.55
CA PHE A 156 14.98 -11.71 4.36
C PHE A 156 15.22 -10.21 4.59
N ARG A 157 15.80 -9.80 5.72
CA ARG A 157 15.99 -8.38 6.12
C ARG A 157 16.46 -7.47 4.98
N ASP A 158 17.64 -7.75 4.43
CA ASP A 158 18.27 -6.85 3.45
C ASP A 158 17.45 -6.80 2.15
N PHE A 159 16.88 -7.94 1.75
CA PHE A 159 16.00 -8.02 0.60
C PHE A 159 14.70 -7.23 0.82
N LEU A 160 14.09 -7.33 2.01
CA LEU A 160 12.86 -6.60 2.35
C LEU A 160 13.09 -5.09 2.37
N ILE A 161 14.20 -4.65 2.98
CA ILE A 161 14.60 -3.25 2.99
C ILE A 161 14.87 -2.76 1.57
N ASP A 162 15.57 -3.54 0.73
CA ASP A 162 15.87 -3.14 -0.64
C ASP A 162 14.64 -3.04 -1.53
N ARG A 163 13.72 -4.02 -1.44
CA ARG A 163 12.61 -4.15 -2.38
C ARG A 163 11.32 -3.51 -1.92
N PHE A 164 11.10 -3.35 -0.63
CA PHE A 164 9.78 -2.93 -0.11
C PHE A 164 9.82 -1.68 0.77
N ALA A 165 11.00 -1.15 1.11
CA ALA A 165 11.14 0.06 1.91
C ALA A 165 11.80 1.24 1.18
N ILE A 166 11.50 2.43 1.65
CA ILE A 166 12.34 3.62 1.48
C ILE A 166 13.14 3.78 2.78
N ALA A 167 14.28 3.11 2.87
CA ALA A 167 15.07 3.06 4.09
C ALA A 167 16.57 2.98 3.80
N GLY A 168 17.37 3.33 4.80
CA GLY A 168 18.83 3.44 4.75
C GLY A 168 19.32 4.57 5.64
N ASP A 169 20.61 4.88 5.59
CA ASP A 169 21.11 6.13 6.18
C ASP A 169 20.44 7.36 5.51
N PHE A 170 20.66 8.54 6.07
CA PHE A 170 20.03 9.77 5.59
C PHE A 170 20.24 10.01 4.08
N ASP A 171 21.47 9.81 3.58
CA ASP A 171 21.81 10.03 2.18
C ASP A 171 21.16 8.99 1.26
N SER A 172 21.18 7.71 1.66
CA SER A 172 20.53 6.61 0.93
C SER A 172 19.01 6.79 0.89
N PHE A 173 18.41 7.23 1.99
CA PHE A 173 16.98 7.54 2.09
C PHE A 173 16.60 8.66 1.12
N VAL A 174 17.32 9.78 1.16
CA VAL A 174 17.08 10.92 0.26
C VAL A 174 17.28 10.52 -1.21
N SER A 175 18.29 9.70 -1.50
CA SER A 175 18.53 9.18 -2.85
C SER A 175 17.33 8.37 -3.36
N ARG A 176 16.84 7.41 -2.58
CA ARG A 176 15.66 6.59 -2.93
C ARG A 176 14.41 7.45 -3.12
N LEU A 177 14.16 8.41 -2.24
CA LEU A 177 13.02 9.31 -2.36
C LEU A 177 13.07 10.10 -3.68
N ARG A 178 14.24 10.61 -4.08
CA ARG A 178 14.43 11.31 -5.35
C ARG A 178 14.22 10.41 -6.57
N GLU A 179 14.51 9.12 -6.48
CA GLU A 179 14.24 8.18 -7.58
C GLU A 179 12.75 7.93 -7.78
N ILE A 180 11.97 7.96 -6.70
CA ILE A 180 10.52 7.73 -6.73
C ILE A 180 9.76 8.98 -7.20
N LEU A 181 10.27 10.17 -6.89
CA LEU A 181 9.67 11.45 -7.29
C LEU A 181 9.95 11.85 -8.75
N LYS A 182 10.73 11.06 -9.50
CA LYS A 182 11.00 11.26 -10.93
C LYS A 182 9.98 10.55 -11.80
#